data_AF-A0A1C3TSN3-F1
#
_entry.id   AF-A0A1C3TSN3-F1
#
_cell.length_a   1.000
_cell.length_b   1.000
_cell.length_c   1.000
_cell.angle_alpha   90.00
_cell.angle_beta   90.00
_cell.angle_gamma   90.00
#
_symmetry.space_group_name_H-M   'P 1'
#
loop_
_entity.id
_entity.type
_entity.pdbx_description
1 polymer ?
#
loop_
_entity_poly.entity_id
_entity_poly.type
_entity_poly.pdbx_seq_one_letter_code
_entity_poly.pdbx_strand_id
1 'polypeptide(L)'
;MRARALWLGLLYAFAAVPALAQVPAPAPAPTAAAAAAAAAAQDSSIVLVGKDGWLFPAWGSLTEVDGAAIERNTALIAEARTALAAAGVELEVMVLPDKALFYEDKLPDGKRMSDAVRGRYALIHDGLGKAQVPAVDALQVLRQVRQGGQAVFYRSDQHWTQPVADAVAVAVAAQFRQRVPRLRGQDGTGMALGSKITERRFGDLAELFLTDAQRKTIGRDTFTVRCQSEQ
;
A
#
# COMPACT_ATOMS: atom_id res chain seq x y z
N MET A 1 -36.28 12.92 69.75
CA MET A 1 -35.00 12.55 70.40
C MET A 1 -33.86 12.93 69.49
N ARG A 2 -32.97 13.81 69.96
CA ARG A 2 -31.75 14.29 69.28
C ARG A 2 -30.59 13.39 69.69
N ALA A 3 -29.68 13.07 68.78
CA ALA A 3 -28.32 12.64 69.12
C ALA A 3 -27.32 13.33 68.19
N ARG A 4 -26.37 14.03 68.81
CA ARG A 4 -25.21 14.72 68.23
C ARG A 4 -24.00 13.75 68.23
N ALA A 5 -23.09 13.89 67.27
CA ALA A 5 -21.64 13.70 67.41
C ALA A 5 -21.01 14.20 66.10
N LEU A 6 -20.31 15.34 66.05
CA LEU A 6 -18.97 15.69 66.57
C LEU A 6 -18.02 15.82 65.36
N TRP A 7 -17.70 17.08 65.07
CA TRP A 7 -16.67 17.51 64.13
C TRP A 7 -15.29 17.34 64.78
N LEU A 8 -14.33 16.78 64.03
CA LEU A 8 -12.91 16.91 64.33
C LEU A 8 -12.25 17.62 63.13
N GLY A 9 -11.74 18.83 63.38
CA GLY A 9 -10.87 19.53 62.44
C GLY A 9 -9.42 19.04 62.57
N LEU A 10 -8.70 19.06 61.46
CA LEU A 10 -7.23 19.07 61.47
C LEU A 10 -6.76 20.05 60.39
N LEU A 11 -6.08 21.10 60.84
CA LEU A 11 -5.33 22.05 60.03
C LEU A 11 -4.05 21.38 59.52
N TYR A 12 -3.72 21.57 58.24
CA TYR A 12 -2.35 21.42 57.75
C TYR A 12 -1.95 22.68 57.00
N ALA A 13 -0.95 23.38 57.53
CA ALA A 13 -0.29 24.50 56.90
C ALA A 13 0.73 23.95 55.89
N PHE A 14 0.68 24.41 54.64
CA PHE A 14 1.76 24.20 53.67
C PHE A 14 2.58 25.49 53.56
N ALA A 15 3.88 25.36 53.88
CA ALA A 15 4.87 26.37 53.59
C ALA A 15 5.10 26.46 52.07
N ALA A 16 4.99 27.66 51.51
CA ALA A 16 5.34 27.93 50.12
C ALA A 16 6.86 28.13 50.00
N VAL A 17 7.51 27.31 49.17
CA VAL A 17 8.87 27.54 48.66
C VAL A 17 8.72 27.99 47.20
N PRO A 18 9.36 29.08 46.73
CA PRO A 18 9.28 29.46 45.34
C PRO A 18 10.16 28.52 44.51
N ALA A 19 9.56 27.78 43.58
CA ALA A 19 10.30 27.06 42.55
C ALA A 19 10.73 28.05 41.46
N LEU A 20 12.05 28.24 41.32
CA LEU A 20 12.63 28.92 40.17
C LEU A 20 12.35 28.10 38.91
N ALA A 21 11.65 28.70 37.95
CA ALA A 21 11.44 28.10 36.63
C ALA A 21 12.78 27.97 35.89
N GLN A 22 13.25 26.73 35.71
CA GLN A 22 14.37 26.45 34.81
C GLN A 22 13.84 26.38 33.37
N VAL A 23 14.39 27.23 32.49
CA VAL A 23 14.18 27.14 31.04
C VAL A 23 14.84 25.85 30.54
N PRO A 24 14.12 24.95 29.85
CA PRO A 24 14.72 23.74 29.32
C PRO A 24 15.74 24.09 28.23
N ALA A 25 16.94 23.52 28.36
CA ALA A 25 17.99 23.64 27.35
C ALA A 25 17.55 22.96 26.04
N PRO A 26 17.99 23.47 24.86
CA PRO A 26 17.67 22.84 23.58
C PRO A 26 18.26 21.42 23.53
N ALA A 27 17.45 20.47 23.07
CA ALA A 27 17.89 19.10 22.89
C ALA A 27 19.05 19.02 21.87
N PRO A 28 20.07 18.18 22.13
CA PRO A 28 21.18 18.01 21.20
C PRO A 28 20.70 17.38 19.88
N ALA A 29 21.31 17.79 18.77
CA ALA A 29 21.06 17.19 17.46
C ALA A 29 21.45 15.70 17.47
N PRO A 30 20.70 14.82 16.76
CA PRO A 30 21.00 13.40 16.74
C PRO A 30 22.39 13.13 16.18
N THR A 31 23.14 12.24 16.84
CA THR A 31 24.46 11.81 16.39
C THR A 31 24.35 10.96 15.13
N ALA A 32 25.42 10.89 14.33
CA ALA A 32 25.46 10.04 13.13
C ALA A 32 25.15 8.56 13.43
N ALA A 33 25.51 8.07 14.62
CA ALA A 33 25.19 6.72 15.07
C ALA A 33 23.70 6.54 15.41
N ALA A 34 23.05 7.54 16.00
CA ALA A 34 21.60 7.52 16.24
C ALA A 34 20.80 7.65 14.93
N ALA A 35 21.29 8.46 13.98
CA ALA A 35 20.73 8.54 12.64
C ALA A 35 20.90 7.22 11.86
N ALA A 36 22.07 6.59 11.95
CA ALA A 36 22.32 5.28 11.34
C ALA A 36 21.49 4.16 11.99
N ALA A 37 21.31 4.18 13.31
CA ALA A 37 20.46 3.21 14.02
C ALA A 37 18.97 3.42 13.70
N ALA A 38 18.51 4.67 13.55
CA ALA A 38 17.15 4.98 13.10
C ALA A 38 16.93 4.56 11.63
N ALA A 39 17.92 4.76 10.76
CA ALA A 39 17.89 4.29 9.38
C ALA A 39 17.90 2.74 9.30
N ALA A 40 18.69 2.08 10.14
CA ALA A 40 18.74 0.62 10.22
C ALA A 40 17.44 0.01 10.79
N ALA A 41 16.81 0.66 11.78
CA ALA A 41 15.50 0.26 12.30
C ALA A 41 14.38 0.44 11.27
N GLN A 42 14.51 1.42 10.35
CA GLN A 42 13.64 1.55 9.18
C GLN A 42 13.89 0.43 8.15
N ASP A 43 15.13 -0.03 7.94
CA ASP A 43 15.43 -1.12 7.00
C ASP A 43 14.92 -2.51 7.50
N SER A 44 14.64 -2.68 8.80
CA SER A 44 13.93 -3.86 9.35
C SER A 44 12.41 -3.70 9.42
N SER A 45 11.87 -2.54 9.04
CA SER A 45 10.43 -2.27 9.11
C SER A 45 9.73 -2.81 7.87
N ILE A 46 8.60 -3.48 8.04
CA ILE A 46 7.76 -4.01 6.95
C ILE A 46 7.06 -2.89 6.14
N VAL A 47 7.16 -1.63 6.60
CA VAL A 47 6.59 -0.43 5.98
C VAL A 47 7.62 0.70 5.92
N LEU A 48 7.86 1.25 4.73
CA LEU A 48 8.66 2.47 4.56
C LEU A 48 7.76 3.69 4.79
N VAL A 49 8.13 4.53 5.76
CA VAL A 49 7.44 5.80 6.04
C VAL A 49 8.02 6.90 5.16
N GLY A 50 7.29 7.25 4.09
CA GLY A 50 7.64 8.29 3.14
C GLY A 50 7.21 9.69 3.58
N LYS A 51 7.31 10.63 2.64
CA LYS A 51 6.95 12.04 2.83
C LYS A 51 5.43 12.23 2.79
N ASP A 52 4.96 13.30 3.42
CA ASP A 52 3.54 13.71 3.43
C ASP A 52 2.58 12.59 3.89
N GLY A 53 3.08 11.70 4.75
CA GLY A 53 2.36 10.54 5.28
C GLY A 53 2.07 9.44 4.25
N TRP A 54 2.79 9.40 3.12
CA TRP A 54 2.82 8.24 2.24
C TRP A 54 3.51 7.06 2.90
N LEU A 55 2.93 5.88 2.76
CA LEU A 55 3.51 4.61 3.23
C LEU A 55 3.75 3.69 2.04
N PHE A 56 4.86 2.96 2.06
CA PHE A 56 5.18 1.97 1.03
C PHE A 56 5.45 0.62 1.67
N PRO A 57 5.08 -0.48 1.00
CA PRO A 57 5.59 -1.79 1.35
C PRO A 57 7.12 -1.84 1.35
N ALA A 58 7.73 -2.39 2.39
CA ALA A 58 9.19 -2.52 2.49
C ALA A 58 9.72 -3.90 2.05
N TRP A 59 8.84 -4.83 1.64
CA TRP A 59 9.24 -6.18 1.23
C TRP A 59 9.81 -6.26 -0.20
N GLY A 60 9.73 -5.17 -0.97
CA GLY A 60 10.37 -5.04 -2.28
C GLY A 60 11.68 -4.26 -2.19
N SER A 61 12.73 -4.72 -2.87
CA SER A 61 13.97 -3.95 -2.97
C SER A 61 13.79 -2.75 -3.90
N LEU A 62 14.26 -1.58 -3.44
CA LEU A 62 14.37 -0.35 -4.22
C LEU A 62 15.65 -0.29 -5.06
N THR A 63 16.61 -1.19 -4.81
CA THR A 63 17.94 -1.15 -5.43
C THR A 63 18.24 -2.37 -6.28
N GLU A 64 17.74 -3.54 -5.90
CA GLU A 64 18.10 -4.83 -6.47
C GLU A 64 16.97 -5.49 -7.25
N VAL A 65 17.35 -6.24 -8.28
CA VAL A 65 16.45 -7.08 -9.07
C VAL A 65 17.10 -8.44 -9.25
N ASP A 66 16.41 -9.50 -8.81
CA ASP A 66 16.81 -10.88 -9.10
C ASP A 66 16.26 -11.31 -10.47
N GLY A 67 17.04 -11.05 -11.52
CA GLY A 67 16.69 -11.43 -12.89
C GLY A 67 16.54 -12.95 -13.07
N ALA A 68 17.35 -13.74 -12.37
CA ALA A 68 17.27 -15.19 -12.44
C ALA A 68 15.98 -15.72 -11.78
N ALA A 69 15.52 -15.10 -10.70
CA ALA A 69 14.21 -15.42 -10.12
C ALA A 69 13.06 -15.03 -11.05
N ILE A 70 13.15 -13.89 -11.75
CA ILE A 70 12.14 -13.51 -12.75
C ILE A 70 12.06 -14.59 -13.85
N GLU A 71 13.20 -15.01 -14.39
CA GLU A 71 13.25 -16.07 -15.41
C GLU A 71 12.61 -17.37 -14.90
N ARG A 72 13.05 -17.88 -13.74
CA ARG A 72 12.49 -19.09 -13.12
C ARG A 72 10.97 -18.98 -12.89
N ASN A 73 10.50 -17.85 -12.39
CA ASN A 73 9.07 -17.64 -12.10
C ASN A 73 8.24 -17.55 -13.37
N THR A 74 8.73 -16.89 -14.43
CA THR A 74 8.02 -16.85 -15.72
C THR A 74 7.96 -18.21 -16.39
N ALA A 75 9.00 -19.04 -16.26
CA ALA A 75 8.98 -20.43 -16.71
C ALA A 75 7.94 -21.27 -15.93
N LEU A 76 7.89 -21.13 -14.61
CA LEU A 76 6.91 -21.83 -13.78
C LEU A 76 5.47 -21.44 -14.13
N ILE A 77 5.21 -20.17 -14.45
CA ILE A 77 3.89 -19.72 -14.92
C ILE A 77 3.56 -20.35 -16.28
N ALA A 78 4.53 -20.57 -17.15
CA ALA A 78 4.35 -21.25 -18.43
C ALA A 78 4.01 -22.73 -18.27
N GLU A 79 4.65 -23.41 -17.30
CA GLU A 79 4.30 -24.78 -16.91
C GLU A 79 2.86 -24.85 -16.38
N ALA A 80 2.47 -23.93 -15.50
CA ALA A 80 1.11 -23.82 -15.00
C ALA A 80 0.10 -23.58 -16.13
N ARG A 81 0.42 -22.70 -17.09
CA ARG A 81 -0.39 -22.47 -18.29
C ARG A 81 -0.60 -23.77 -19.07
N THR A 82 0.46 -24.55 -19.28
CA THR A 82 0.40 -25.81 -20.02
C THR A 82 -0.48 -26.83 -19.31
N ALA A 83 -0.34 -26.96 -17.98
CA ALA A 83 -1.18 -27.85 -17.18
C ALA A 83 -2.66 -27.42 -17.19
N LEU A 84 -2.94 -26.13 -17.06
CA LEU A 84 -4.31 -25.58 -17.14
C LEU A 84 -4.93 -25.82 -18.52
N ALA A 85 -4.17 -25.59 -19.59
CA ALA A 85 -4.63 -25.81 -20.95
C ALA A 85 -4.98 -27.30 -21.22
N ALA A 86 -4.20 -28.23 -20.67
CA ALA A 86 -4.51 -29.67 -20.74
C ALA A 86 -5.83 -30.03 -20.04
N ALA A 87 -6.25 -29.24 -19.04
CA ALA A 87 -7.56 -29.34 -18.39
C ALA A 87 -8.66 -28.48 -19.06
N GLY A 88 -8.36 -27.82 -20.18
CA GLY A 88 -9.29 -26.93 -20.88
C GLY A 88 -9.56 -25.61 -20.16
N VAL A 89 -8.62 -25.14 -19.33
CA VAL A 89 -8.65 -23.87 -18.59
C VAL A 89 -7.68 -22.87 -19.24
N GLU A 90 -8.18 -21.68 -19.56
CA GLU A 90 -7.37 -20.60 -20.13
C GLU A 90 -6.74 -19.73 -19.04
N LEU A 91 -5.45 -19.42 -19.17
CA LEU A 91 -4.72 -18.53 -18.27
C LEU A 91 -4.55 -17.13 -18.89
N GLU A 92 -4.80 -16.10 -18.09
CA GLU A 92 -4.44 -14.70 -18.32
C GLU A 92 -3.73 -14.19 -17.07
N VAL A 93 -2.52 -13.64 -17.22
CA VAL A 93 -1.76 -13.07 -16.11
C VAL A 93 -1.99 -11.57 -16.06
N MET A 94 -2.05 -11.01 -14.85
CA MET A 94 -2.04 -9.57 -14.64
C MET A 94 -0.86 -9.20 -13.75
N VAL A 95 0.11 -8.48 -14.31
CA VAL A 95 1.28 -8.03 -13.55
C VAL A 95 0.97 -6.67 -12.93
N LEU A 96 0.93 -6.63 -11.60
CA LEU A 96 0.71 -5.40 -10.85
C LEU A 96 2.01 -4.57 -10.78
N PRO A 97 1.99 -3.28 -11.15
CA PRO A 97 3.15 -2.42 -11.01
C PRO A 97 3.36 -2.03 -9.55
N ASP A 98 4.61 -1.74 -9.21
CA ASP A 98 5.00 -1.29 -7.88
C ASP A 98 4.46 0.12 -7.58
N LYS A 99 3.92 0.35 -6.38
CA LYS A 99 3.41 1.65 -5.93
C LYS A 99 4.50 2.73 -6.02
N ALA A 100 5.74 2.37 -5.71
CA ALA A 100 6.88 3.28 -5.74
C ALA A 100 7.18 3.82 -7.16
N LEU A 101 6.80 3.13 -8.24
CA LEU A 101 6.95 3.65 -9.62
C LEU A 101 6.11 4.90 -9.89
N PHE A 102 5.02 5.09 -9.17
CA PHE A 102 4.11 6.22 -9.36
C PHE A 102 4.39 7.37 -8.41
N TYR A 103 4.91 7.07 -7.22
CA TYR A 103 5.10 8.03 -6.13
C TYR A 103 6.53 8.03 -5.61
N GLU A 104 7.51 7.89 -6.51
CA GLU A 104 8.93 7.93 -6.16
C GLU A 104 9.30 9.24 -5.46
N ASP A 105 8.65 10.35 -5.85
CA ASP A 105 8.78 11.66 -5.21
C ASP A 105 8.30 11.69 -3.76
N LYS A 106 7.58 10.66 -3.30
CA LYS A 106 7.08 10.52 -1.93
C LYS A 106 7.87 9.50 -1.09
N LEU A 107 8.90 8.87 -1.65
CA LEU A 107 9.81 8.02 -0.87
C LEU A 107 10.53 8.81 0.25
N PRO A 108 11.02 8.14 1.30
CA PRO A 108 11.81 8.79 2.36
C PRO A 108 13.04 9.49 1.80
N ASP A 109 13.51 10.53 2.47
CA ASP A 109 14.72 11.25 2.05
C ASP A 109 15.94 10.32 1.96
N GLY A 110 16.73 10.49 0.91
CA GLY A 110 17.90 9.65 0.62
C GLY A 110 17.58 8.28 -0.02
N LYS A 111 16.31 7.84 -0.04
CA LYS A 111 15.88 6.64 -0.76
C LYS A 111 15.42 7.00 -2.17
N ARG A 112 15.80 6.19 -3.15
CA ARG A 112 15.41 6.32 -4.56
C ARG A 112 15.38 4.95 -5.22
N MET A 113 14.61 4.81 -6.28
CA MET A 113 14.57 3.57 -7.05
C MET A 113 15.77 3.51 -7.99
N SER A 114 16.47 2.37 -8.03
CA SER A 114 17.52 2.15 -9.03
C SER A 114 16.94 1.96 -10.42
N ASP A 115 17.75 2.22 -11.46
CA ASP A 115 17.32 2.03 -12.85
C ASP A 115 16.92 0.57 -13.12
N ALA A 116 17.60 -0.39 -12.48
CA ALA A 116 17.26 -1.80 -12.56
C ALA A 116 15.83 -2.06 -12.03
N VAL A 117 15.49 -1.50 -10.86
CA VAL A 117 14.15 -1.66 -10.30
C VAL A 117 13.09 -0.93 -11.12
N ARG A 118 13.40 0.24 -11.71
CA ARG A 118 12.50 0.90 -12.68
C ARG A 118 12.23 0.02 -13.91
N GLY A 119 13.24 -0.73 -14.36
CA GLY A 119 13.14 -1.68 -15.48
C GLY A 119 12.49 -3.02 -15.16
N ARG A 120 12.32 -3.37 -13.87
CA ARG A 120 11.84 -4.70 -13.43
C ARG A 120 10.48 -5.07 -14.03
N TYR A 121 9.56 -4.13 -14.12
CA TYR A 121 8.22 -4.38 -14.69
C TYR A 121 8.29 -4.84 -16.14
N ALA A 122 9.08 -4.13 -16.96
CA ALA A 122 9.30 -4.48 -18.37
C ALA A 122 9.99 -5.85 -18.49
N LEU A 123 10.99 -6.11 -17.65
CA LEU A 123 11.69 -7.39 -17.63
C LEU A 123 10.75 -8.58 -17.34
N ILE A 124 9.80 -8.43 -16.42
CA ILE A 124 8.78 -9.45 -16.14
C ILE A 124 7.89 -9.70 -17.36
N HIS A 125 7.40 -8.63 -18.00
CA HIS A 125 6.58 -8.74 -19.21
C HIS A 125 7.32 -9.38 -20.38
N ASP A 126 8.59 -9.01 -20.60
CA ASP A 126 9.44 -9.64 -21.61
C ASP A 126 9.61 -11.14 -21.34
N GLY A 127 9.79 -11.53 -20.07
CA GLY A 127 9.88 -12.92 -19.65
C GLY A 127 8.58 -13.70 -19.95
N LEU A 128 7.43 -13.14 -19.58
CA LEU A 128 6.11 -13.72 -19.88
C LEU A 128 5.87 -13.83 -21.40
N GLY A 129 6.25 -12.82 -22.17
CA GLY A 129 6.15 -12.81 -23.64
C GLY A 129 7.00 -13.89 -24.29
N LYS A 130 8.27 -14.04 -23.88
CA LYS A 130 9.16 -15.12 -24.34
C LYS A 130 8.62 -16.50 -23.99
N ALA A 131 8.01 -16.63 -22.81
CA ALA A 131 7.34 -17.84 -22.35
C ALA A 131 5.97 -18.08 -23.00
N GLN A 132 5.52 -17.20 -23.92
CA GLN A 132 4.22 -17.24 -24.58
C GLN A 132 3.05 -17.27 -23.57
N VAL A 133 3.23 -16.61 -22.43
CA VAL A 133 2.21 -16.41 -21.41
C VAL A 133 1.51 -15.07 -21.66
N PRO A 134 0.19 -15.08 -21.92
CA PRO A 134 -0.59 -13.86 -22.06
C PRO A 134 -0.60 -13.06 -20.74
N ALA A 135 -0.25 -11.78 -20.83
CA ALA A 135 -0.16 -10.91 -19.67
C ALA A 135 -0.71 -9.51 -19.98
N VAL A 136 -1.51 -8.95 -19.08
CA VAL A 136 -2.08 -7.60 -19.19
C VAL A 136 -1.08 -6.58 -18.63
N ASP A 137 -0.79 -5.54 -19.41
CA ASP A 137 0.01 -4.39 -18.98
C ASP A 137 -0.84 -3.42 -18.14
N ALA A 138 -0.95 -3.72 -16.84
CA ALA A 138 -1.62 -2.83 -15.89
C ALA A 138 -0.85 -1.51 -15.67
N LEU A 139 0.47 -1.45 -15.87
CA LEU A 139 1.24 -0.22 -15.70
C LEU A 139 0.72 0.87 -16.63
N GLN A 140 0.42 0.53 -17.89
CA GLN A 140 -0.13 1.47 -18.84
C GLN A 140 -1.55 1.94 -18.45
N VAL A 141 -2.39 1.04 -17.93
CA VAL A 141 -3.73 1.39 -17.45
C VAL A 141 -3.66 2.39 -16.29
N LEU A 142 -2.79 2.13 -15.31
CA LEU A 142 -2.59 3.05 -14.19
C LEU A 142 -2.07 4.41 -14.66
N ARG A 143 -1.14 4.44 -15.63
CA ARG A 143 -0.65 5.71 -16.20
C ARG A 143 -1.79 6.53 -16.81
N GLN A 144 -2.70 5.90 -17.55
CA GLN A 144 -3.87 6.57 -18.13
C GLN A 144 -4.81 7.13 -17.06
N VAL A 145 -5.10 6.35 -16.02
CA VAL A 145 -5.92 6.82 -14.88
C VAL A 145 -5.26 8.02 -14.19
N ARG A 146 -3.94 7.97 -13.99
CA ARG A 146 -3.18 9.09 -13.40
C ARG A 146 -3.20 10.34 -14.27
N GLN A 147 -3.02 10.18 -15.58
CA GLN A 147 -3.10 11.29 -16.55
C GLN A 147 -4.48 11.94 -16.55
N GLY A 148 -5.53 11.17 -16.27
CA GLY A 148 -6.90 11.66 -16.04
C GLY A 148 -7.09 12.40 -14.71
N GLY A 149 -6.03 12.62 -13.92
CA GLY A 149 -6.08 13.39 -12.67
C GLY A 149 -6.48 12.58 -11.44
N GLN A 150 -6.59 11.25 -11.53
CA GLN A 150 -6.94 10.41 -10.39
C GLN A 150 -5.70 9.80 -9.73
N ALA A 151 -5.70 9.72 -8.40
CA ALA A 151 -4.68 8.96 -7.68
C ALA A 151 -4.81 7.47 -8.04
N VAL A 152 -3.68 6.80 -8.23
CA VAL A 152 -3.64 5.38 -8.62
C VAL A 152 -3.40 4.40 -7.46
N PHE A 153 -2.88 4.89 -6.33
CA PHE A 153 -2.77 4.16 -5.07
C PHE A 153 -3.23 5.07 -3.94
N TYR A 154 -3.75 4.46 -2.88
CA TYR A 154 -4.02 5.16 -1.64
C TYR A 154 -2.70 5.49 -0.92
N ARG A 155 -2.69 6.58 -0.15
CA ARG A 155 -1.48 7.14 0.43
C ARG A 155 -0.88 6.22 1.51
N SER A 156 -1.68 5.77 2.46
CA SER A 156 -1.28 4.95 3.61
C SER A 156 -1.65 3.47 3.49
N ASP A 157 -1.95 3.00 2.28
CA ASP A 157 -2.40 1.64 1.98
C ASP A 157 -1.57 1.06 0.81
N GLN A 158 -1.41 -0.26 0.75
CA GLN A 158 -0.67 -0.90 -0.36
C GLN A 158 -1.48 -0.98 -1.66
N HIS A 159 -2.80 -0.90 -1.58
CA HIS A 159 -3.69 -1.16 -2.70
C HIS A 159 -3.87 0.06 -3.61
N TRP A 160 -4.18 -0.24 -4.87
CA TRP A 160 -4.62 0.75 -5.84
C TRP A 160 -5.96 1.38 -5.45
N THR A 161 -6.33 2.47 -6.11
CA THR A 161 -7.64 3.11 -5.92
C THR A 161 -8.76 2.40 -6.70
N GLN A 162 -10.02 2.63 -6.33
CA GLN A 162 -11.16 2.04 -7.03
C GLN A 162 -11.21 2.38 -8.54
N PRO A 163 -10.92 3.61 -9.00
CA PRO A 163 -10.86 3.89 -10.44
C PRO A 163 -9.82 3.05 -11.18
N VAL A 164 -8.68 2.75 -10.56
CA VAL A 164 -7.68 1.85 -11.13
C VAL A 164 -8.21 0.42 -11.18
N ALA A 165 -8.81 -0.07 -10.10
CA ALA A 165 -9.39 -1.41 -10.07
C ALA A 165 -10.45 -1.59 -11.18
N ASP A 166 -11.34 -0.62 -11.33
CA ASP A 166 -12.36 -0.58 -12.40
C ASP A 166 -11.68 -0.63 -13.78
N ALA A 167 -10.70 0.24 -14.03
CA ALA A 167 -10.03 0.36 -15.33
C ALA A 167 -9.22 -0.90 -15.69
N VAL A 168 -8.51 -1.48 -14.73
CA VAL A 168 -7.72 -2.70 -14.94
C VAL A 168 -8.63 -3.89 -15.20
N ALA A 169 -9.77 -4.02 -14.50
CA ALA A 169 -10.75 -5.07 -14.77
C ALA A 169 -11.30 -4.99 -16.20
N VAL A 170 -11.59 -3.78 -16.70
CA VAL A 170 -12.00 -3.57 -18.10
C VAL A 170 -10.89 -3.97 -19.07
N ALA A 171 -9.65 -3.57 -18.81
CA ALA A 171 -8.51 -3.92 -19.66
C ALA A 171 -8.25 -5.43 -19.72
N VAL A 172 -8.31 -6.12 -18.58
CA VAL A 172 -8.18 -7.58 -18.49
C VAL A 172 -9.28 -8.26 -19.31
N ALA A 173 -10.54 -7.85 -19.13
CA ALA A 173 -11.66 -8.42 -19.88
C ALA A 173 -11.54 -8.19 -21.39
N ALA A 174 -11.10 -6.99 -21.82
CA ALA A 174 -10.90 -6.65 -23.22
C ALA A 174 -9.79 -7.49 -23.86
N GLN A 175 -8.63 -7.61 -23.18
CA GLN A 175 -7.51 -8.43 -23.66
C GLN A 175 -7.90 -9.91 -23.74
N PHE A 176 -8.54 -10.45 -22.70
CA PHE A 176 -8.97 -11.84 -22.68
C PHE A 176 -9.94 -12.16 -23.82
N ARG A 177 -10.92 -11.28 -24.09
CA ARG A 177 -11.90 -11.45 -25.18
C ARG A 177 -11.29 -11.50 -26.59
N GLN A 178 -10.09 -10.96 -26.79
CA GLN A 178 -9.40 -11.08 -28.08
C GLN A 178 -8.95 -12.52 -28.36
N ARG A 179 -8.62 -13.28 -27.31
CA ARG A 179 -8.15 -14.68 -27.41
C ARG A 179 -9.29 -15.68 -27.22
N VAL A 180 -10.25 -15.33 -26.37
CA VAL A 180 -11.43 -16.15 -26.06
C VAL A 180 -12.69 -15.29 -26.28
N PRO A 181 -13.19 -15.18 -27.53
CA PRO A 181 -14.32 -14.31 -27.84
C PRO A 181 -15.61 -14.70 -27.12
N ARG A 182 -15.75 -15.98 -26.73
CA ARG A 182 -16.90 -16.50 -25.99
C ARG A 182 -16.45 -17.48 -24.93
N LEU A 183 -16.79 -17.20 -23.67
CA LEU A 183 -16.61 -18.13 -22.57
C LEU A 183 -17.55 -19.33 -22.73
N ARG A 184 -17.12 -20.50 -22.25
CA ARG A 184 -17.99 -21.69 -22.19
C ARG A 184 -19.12 -21.45 -21.18
N GLY A 185 -20.31 -21.93 -21.50
CA GLY A 185 -21.51 -21.78 -20.67
C GLY A 185 -22.52 -20.79 -21.24
N GLN A 186 -23.56 -20.50 -20.46
CA GLN A 186 -24.49 -19.42 -20.73
C GLN A 186 -23.97 -18.14 -20.07
N ASP A 187 -24.20 -17.00 -20.71
CA ASP A 187 -23.85 -15.71 -20.10
C ASP A 187 -24.63 -15.55 -18.80
N GLY A 188 -23.91 -15.42 -17.70
CA GLY A 188 -24.52 -15.04 -16.43
C GLY A 188 -24.97 -13.58 -16.46
N THR A 189 -25.82 -13.20 -15.51
CA THR A 189 -26.20 -11.80 -15.29
C THR A 189 -25.02 -10.93 -14.81
N GLY A 190 -23.93 -11.57 -14.36
CA GLY A 190 -22.80 -10.90 -13.73
C GLY A 190 -23.15 -10.33 -12.35
N MET A 191 -22.16 -9.78 -11.67
CA MET A 191 -22.38 -8.98 -10.47
C MET A 191 -22.66 -7.54 -10.90
N ALA A 192 -23.88 -7.05 -10.64
CA ALA A 192 -24.18 -5.65 -10.85
C ALA A 192 -23.32 -4.80 -9.90
N LEU A 193 -22.61 -3.85 -10.49
CA LEU A 193 -21.74 -2.94 -9.77
C LEU A 193 -22.61 -1.89 -9.07
N GLY A 194 -22.59 -1.85 -7.73
CA GLY A 194 -23.32 -0.87 -6.94
C GLY A 194 -22.74 0.53 -7.02
N SER A 195 -23.34 1.44 -6.25
CA SER A 195 -22.89 2.83 -6.14
C SER A 195 -21.50 2.92 -5.50
N LYS A 196 -20.80 4.01 -5.80
CA LYS A 196 -19.55 4.35 -5.12
C LYS A 196 -19.88 5.07 -3.82
N ILE A 197 -19.31 4.61 -2.72
CA ILE A 197 -19.35 5.30 -1.43
C ILE A 197 -17.97 5.78 -1.05
N THR A 198 -17.94 6.73 -0.13
CA THR A 198 -16.72 7.29 0.41
C THR A 198 -16.62 6.97 1.89
N GLU A 199 -15.48 6.43 2.31
CA GLU A 199 -15.21 6.04 3.68
C GLU A 199 -13.92 6.69 4.19
N ARG A 200 -13.87 7.00 5.48
CA ARG A 200 -12.66 7.53 6.12
C ARG A 200 -12.10 6.50 7.10
N ARG A 201 -10.97 5.89 6.74
CA ARG A 201 -10.28 4.87 7.55
C ARG A 201 -8.77 4.95 7.41
N PHE A 202 -8.04 4.21 8.24
CA PHE A 202 -6.62 4.00 8.02
C PHE A 202 -6.43 3.03 6.84
N GLY A 203 -5.40 3.25 6.03
CA GLY A 203 -4.95 2.23 5.08
C GLY A 203 -4.28 1.08 5.80
N ASP A 204 -4.19 -0.07 5.14
CA ASP A 204 -3.67 -1.30 5.73
C ASP A 204 -2.23 -1.17 6.24
N LEU A 205 -1.35 -0.46 5.53
CA LEU A 205 0.02 -0.21 5.98
C LEU A 205 0.04 0.61 7.28
N ALA A 206 -0.90 1.55 7.45
CA ALA A 206 -1.04 2.32 8.68
C ALA A 206 -1.71 1.51 9.80
N GLU A 207 -2.74 0.74 9.48
CA GLU A 207 -3.51 -0.03 10.45
C GLU A 207 -2.69 -1.19 11.03
N LEU A 208 -1.96 -1.91 10.19
CA LEU A 208 -1.23 -3.10 10.59
C LEU A 208 0.14 -2.81 11.18
N PHE A 209 0.84 -1.76 10.73
CA PHE A 209 2.27 -1.62 10.99
C PHE A 209 2.68 -0.35 11.73
N LEU A 210 1.77 0.60 11.94
CA LEU A 210 2.07 1.80 12.72
C LEU A 210 1.52 1.71 14.14
N THR A 211 2.20 2.37 15.07
CA THR A 211 1.70 2.60 16.43
C THR A 211 0.54 3.61 16.42
N ASP A 212 -0.23 3.68 17.51
CA ASP A 212 -1.30 4.68 17.66
C ASP A 212 -0.81 6.13 17.51
N ALA A 213 0.37 6.42 18.06
CA ALA A 213 0.98 7.75 17.94
C ALA A 213 1.30 8.08 16.47
N GLN A 214 1.91 7.14 15.74
CA GLN A 214 2.22 7.31 14.32
C GLN A 214 0.95 7.42 13.46
N ARG A 215 -0.08 6.61 13.73
CA ARG A 215 -1.39 6.71 13.07
C ARG A 215 -2.05 8.06 13.30
N LYS A 216 -1.98 8.59 14.53
CA LYS A 216 -2.51 9.92 14.85
C LYS A 216 -1.81 11.01 14.03
N THR A 217 -0.51 10.88 13.81
CA THR A 217 0.28 11.82 12.98
C THR A 217 -0.06 11.72 11.50
N ILE A 218 -0.14 10.51 10.94
CA ILE A 218 -0.38 10.29 9.49
C ILE A 218 -1.84 10.54 9.10
N GLY A 219 -2.78 10.34 10.02
CA GLY A 219 -4.21 10.53 9.79
C GLY A 219 -4.84 9.47 8.89
N ARG A 220 -6.17 9.55 8.76
CA ARG A 220 -6.98 8.64 7.94
C ARG A 220 -7.03 9.10 6.49
N ASP A 221 -7.08 8.14 5.57
CA ASP A 221 -7.33 8.39 4.16
C ASP A 221 -8.82 8.37 3.84
N THR A 222 -9.15 8.90 2.66
CA THR A 222 -10.49 8.84 2.09
C THR A 222 -10.49 7.78 1.00
N PHE A 223 -11.23 6.70 1.23
CA PHE A 223 -11.38 5.59 0.29
C PHE A 223 -12.64 5.78 -0.51
N THR A 224 -12.54 5.57 -1.82
CA THR A 224 -13.74 5.34 -2.64
C THR A 224 -13.84 3.84 -2.82
N VAL A 225 -14.94 3.24 -2.40
CA VAL A 225 -15.20 1.81 -2.59
C VAL A 225 -16.53 1.63 -3.29
N ARG A 226 -16.67 0.52 -4.00
CA ARG A 226 -17.90 0.18 -4.67
C ARG A 226 -18.72 -0.75 -3.77
N CYS A 227 -19.94 -0.35 -3.45
CA CYS A 227 -20.89 -1.23 -2.78
C CYS A 227 -21.30 -2.38 -3.71
N GLN A 228 -21.69 -3.50 -3.12
CA GLN A 228 -22.50 -4.47 -3.85
C GLN A 228 -23.85 -3.83 -4.17
N SER A 229 -24.40 -4.07 -5.35
CA SER A 229 -25.78 -3.66 -5.64
C SER A 229 -26.72 -4.37 -4.66
N GLU A 230 -27.60 -3.62 -4.00
CA GLU A 230 -28.76 -4.23 -3.34
C GLU A 230 -29.55 -4.99 -4.43
N GLN A 231 -29.76 -6.29 -4.22
CA GLN A 231 -30.50 -7.18 -5.13
C GLN A 231 -32.00 -6.99 -4.96
#